data_AF-W2ESE3-F1
#
_entry.id   AF-W2ESE3-F1
#
_cell.length_a   1.000
_cell.length_b   1.000
_cell.length_c   1.000
_cell.angle_alpha   90.00
_cell.angle_beta   90.00
_cell.angle_gamma   90.00
#
_symmetry.space_group_name_H-M   'P 1'
#
loop_
_entity.id
_entity.type
_entity.pdbx_description
1 polymer ?
#
loop_
_entity_poly.entity_id
_entity_poly.type
_entity_poly.pdbx_seq_one_letter_code
_entity_poly.pdbx_strand_id
1 'polypeptide(L)'
;MGELERLADRMREFAQARDWERFHTPKNLAMALAGEVGELVAEFQWLTPAESSALDEEATARVRAELGDVTAYLVRLADLLGVDLVRAAHDKLDESERRYDPGLYRGSARKAPPL
;
A
#
# COMPACT_ATOMS: atom_id res chain seq x y z
N MET A 1 -3.50 21.17 0.22
CA MET A 1 -3.21 19.91 0.92
C MET A 1 -3.96 18.78 0.23
N GLY A 2 -3.26 17.75 -0.23
CA GLY A 2 -3.84 16.55 -0.83
C GLY A 2 -4.52 15.65 0.21
N GLU A 3 -5.27 14.63 -0.24
CA GLU A 3 -5.91 13.65 0.67
C GLU A 3 -4.89 12.84 1.47
N LEU A 4 -3.78 12.42 0.87
CA LEU A 4 -2.73 11.67 1.57
C LEU A 4 -2.02 12.54 2.62
N GLU A 5 -1.84 13.83 2.34
CA GLU A 5 -1.27 14.77 3.31
C GLU A 5 -2.21 14.96 4.51
N ARG A 6 -3.53 15.09 4.28
CA ARG A 6 -4.54 15.10 5.35
C ARG A 6 -4.52 13.83 6.19
N LEU A 7 -4.36 12.67 5.54
CA LEU A 7 -4.25 11.41 6.26
C LEU A 7 -2.97 11.36 7.11
N ALA A 8 -1.83 11.80 6.56
CA ALA A 8 -0.58 11.90 7.30
C ALA A 8 -0.68 12.82 8.51
N ASP A 9 -1.33 13.99 8.38
CA ASP A 9 -1.64 14.90 9.50
C ASP A 9 -2.46 14.20 10.59
N ARG A 10 -3.58 13.57 10.20
CA ARG A 10 -4.42 12.84 11.15
C ARG A 10 -3.67 11.73 11.88
N MET A 11 -2.75 11.03 11.18
CA MET A 11 -1.92 10.01 11.78
C MET A 11 -0.86 10.57 12.74
N ARG A 12 -0.26 11.73 12.41
CA ARG A 12 0.63 12.46 13.33
C ARG A 12 -0.10 12.82 14.61
N GLU A 13 -1.26 13.46 14.49
CA GLU A 13 -2.08 13.86 15.63
C GLU A 13 -2.47 12.66 16.50
N PHE A 14 -2.88 11.56 15.87
CA PHE A 14 -3.24 10.32 16.57
C PHE A 14 -2.07 9.75 17.38
N ALA A 15 -0.87 9.72 16.79
CA ALA A 15 0.34 9.21 17.43
C ALA A 15 0.85 10.15 18.54
N GLN A 16 0.82 11.46 18.30
CA GLN A 16 1.24 12.50 19.25
C GLN A 16 0.39 12.47 20.52
N ALA A 17 -0.92 12.36 20.37
CA ALA A 17 -1.85 12.27 21.49
C ALA A 17 -1.57 11.07 22.43
N ARG A 18 -0.75 10.10 22.01
CA ARG A 18 -0.41 8.88 22.74
C ARG A 18 1.08 8.74 23.07
N ASP A 19 1.90 9.73 22.75
CA ASP A 19 3.38 9.64 22.82
C ASP A 19 3.93 8.44 22.01
N TRP A 20 3.28 8.11 20.89
CA TRP A 20 3.66 6.95 20.06
C TRP A 20 4.69 7.27 18.98
N GLU A 21 4.95 8.55 18.71
CA GLU A 21 5.95 8.96 17.72
C GLU A 21 7.34 8.36 17.98
N ARG A 22 7.70 8.14 19.26
CA ARG A 22 8.92 7.45 19.68
C ARG A 22 9.08 6.03 19.12
N PHE A 23 7.97 5.36 18.79
CA PHE A 23 7.96 4.01 18.21
C PHE A 23 7.91 4.03 16.68
N HIS A 24 7.53 5.17 16.08
CA HIS A 24 7.40 5.35 14.63
C HIS A 24 8.77 5.61 13.99
N THR A 25 9.73 4.70 14.18
CA THR A 25 10.96 4.70 13.36
C THR A 25 10.65 4.15 11.96
N PRO A 26 11.40 4.51 10.91
CA PRO A 26 11.16 3.97 9.56
C PRO A 26 11.19 2.44 9.53
N LYS A 27 12.10 1.81 10.28
CA LYS A 27 12.17 0.35 10.45
C LYS A 27 10.87 -0.22 11.01
N ASN A 28 10.38 0.34 12.12
CA ASN A 28 9.20 -0.19 12.79
C ASN A 28 7.94 -0.01 11.93
N LEU A 29 7.80 1.13 11.27
CA LEU A 29 6.68 1.38 10.35
C LEU A 29 6.72 0.44 9.14
N ALA A 30 7.90 0.17 8.58
CA ALA A 30 8.04 -0.82 7.50
C ALA A 30 7.70 -2.25 7.96
N MET A 31 8.05 -2.61 9.20
CA MET A 31 7.67 -3.90 9.78
C MET A 31 6.16 -4.00 10.04
N ALA A 32 5.54 -2.94 10.56
CA ALA A 32 4.10 -2.89 10.76
C ALA A 32 3.36 -2.99 9.42
N LEU A 33 3.77 -2.21 8.40
CA LEU A 33 3.26 -2.30 7.04
C LEU A 33 3.32 -3.73 6.49
N ALA A 34 4.45 -4.44 6.69
CA ALA A 34 4.58 -5.82 6.26
C ALA A 34 3.62 -6.77 7.01
N GLY A 35 3.35 -6.50 8.28
CA GLY A 35 2.33 -7.19 9.07
C GLY A 35 0.94 -7.04 8.48
N GLU A 36 0.48 -5.82 8.26
CA GLU A 36 -0.86 -5.54 7.70
C GLU A 36 -1.03 -6.09 6.28
N VAL A 37 0.03 -6.08 5.47
CA VAL A 37 0.01 -6.77 4.17
C VAL A 37 -0.17 -8.28 4.35
N GLY A 38 0.41 -8.86 5.40
CA GLY A 38 0.20 -10.26 5.77
C GLY A 38 -1.24 -10.56 6.21
N GLU A 39 -1.86 -9.67 6.98
CA GLU A 39 -3.27 -9.78 7.38
C GLU A 39 -4.19 -9.67 6.16
N LEU A 40 -3.93 -8.70 5.27
CA LEU A 40 -4.62 -8.60 3.97
C LEU A 40 -4.49 -9.91 3.16
N VAL A 41 -3.30 -10.50 3.09
CA VAL A 41 -3.08 -11.77 2.39
C VAL A 41 -3.88 -12.91 3.03
N ALA A 42 -3.99 -12.93 4.35
CA ALA A 42 -4.72 -13.97 5.09
C ALA A 42 -6.21 -14.02 4.72
N GLU A 43 -6.83 -12.88 4.39
CA GLU A 43 -8.21 -12.82 3.91
C GLU A 43 -8.41 -13.52 2.55
N PHE A 44 -7.37 -13.67 1.74
CA PHE A 44 -7.43 -14.30 0.42
C PHE A 44 -6.79 -15.70 0.34
N GLN A 45 -5.97 -16.08 1.32
CA GLN A 45 -5.02 -17.18 1.18
C GLN A 45 -5.63 -18.56 0.83
N TRP A 46 -6.89 -18.81 1.19
CA TRP A 46 -7.59 -20.08 0.95
C TRP A 46 -8.68 -20.00 -0.11
N LEU A 47 -8.87 -18.83 -0.74
CA LEU A 47 -9.90 -18.62 -1.74
C LEU A 47 -9.46 -19.14 -3.10
N THR A 48 -10.38 -19.75 -3.84
CA THR A 48 -10.22 -19.96 -5.28
C THR A 48 -10.28 -18.63 -6.02
N PRO A 49 -9.80 -18.54 -7.28
CA PRO A 49 -9.91 -17.31 -8.07
C PRO A 49 -11.35 -16.78 -8.26
N ALA A 50 -12.35 -17.68 -8.28
CA ALA A 50 -13.75 -17.30 -8.39
C ALA A 50 -14.25 -16.68 -7.07
N GLU A 51 -13.91 -17.28 -5.93
CA GLU A 51 -14.28 -16.79 -4.60
C GLU A 51 -13.59 -15.46 -4.28
N SER A 52 -12.30 -15.31 -4.63
CA SER A 52 -11.55 -14.06 -4.39
C SER A 52 -12.09 -12.86 -5.17
N SER A 53 -12.88 -13.11 -6.22
CA SER A 53 -13.55 -12.07 -7.02
C SER A 53 -15.00 -11.80 -6.59
N ALA A 54 -15.54 -12.58 -5.64
CA ALA A 54 -16.94 -12.56 -5.24
C ALA A 54 -17.09 -12.67 -3.71
N LEU A 55 -16.38 -11.80 -2.98
CA LEU A 55 -16.44 -11.72 -1.53
C LEU A 55 -17.85 -11.37 -1.05
N ASP A 56 -18.28 -11.97 0.05
CA ASP A 56 -19.49 -11.55 0.76
C ASP A 56 -19.25 -10.24 1.54
N GLU A 57 -20.31 -9.73 2.17
CA GLU A 57 -20.27 -8.46 2.90
C GLU A 57 -19.27 -8.50 4.08
N GLU A 58 -19.18 -9.63 4.78
CA GLU A 58 -18.30 -9.79 5.93
C GLU A 58 -16.82 -9.82 5.50
N ALA A 59 -16.49 -10.62 4.49
CA ALA A 59 -15.14 -10.68 3.93
C ALA A 59 -14.73 -9.34 3.31
N THR A 60 -15.65 -8.66 2.63
CA THR A 60 -15.40 -7.31 2.10
C THR A 60 -15.08 -6.30 3.20
N ALA A 61 -15.76 -6.40 4.35
CA ALA A 61 -15.49 -5.53 5.49
C ALA A 61 -14.10 -5.77 6.09
N ARG A 62 -13.67 -7.03 6.22
CA ARG A 62 -12.31 -7.38 6.70
C ARG A 62 -11.24 -6.91 5.73
N VAL A 63 -11.37 -7.22 4.43
CA VAL A 63 -10.45 -6.72 3.39
C VAL A 63 -10.36 -5.20 3.38
N ARG A 64 -11.48 -4.49 3.58
CA ARG A 64 -11.48 -3.02 3.70
C ARG A 64 -10.69 -2.53 4.91
N ALA A 65 -10.78 -3.21 6.05
CA ALA A 65 -10.01 -2.86 7.24
C ALA A 65 -8.50 -2.98 6.96
N GLU A 66 -8.07 -4.13 6.44
CA GLU A 66 -6.66 -4.39 6.15
C GLU A 66 -6.08 -3.46 5.07
N LEU A 67 -6.86 -3.16 4.03
CA LEU A 67 -6.47 -2.13 3.04
C LEU A 67 -6.31 -0.75 3.68
N GLY A 68 -7.14 -0.43 4.66
CA GLY A 68 -7.04 0.79 5.46
C GLY A 68 -5.75 0.85 6.25
N ASP A 69 -5.39 -0.23 6.94
CA ASP A 69 -4.19 -0.31 7.78
C ASP A 69 -2.90 -0.30 6.93
N VAL A 70 -2.87 -1.05 5.82
CA VAL A 70 -1.79 -0.97 4.82
C VAL A 70 -1.60 0.46 4.33
N THR A 71 -2.70 1.14 3.96
CA THR A 71 -2.66 2.53 3.48
C THR A 71 -2.14 3.47 4.56
N ALA A 72 -2.61 3.31 5.80
CA ALA A 72 -2.19 4.15 6.91
C ALA A 72 -0.69 4.03 7.16
N TYR A 73 -0.15 2.81 7.33
CA TYR A 73 1.29 2.65 7.58
C TYR A 73 2.15 3.10 6.40
N LEU A 74 1.73 2.87 5.16
CA LEU A 74 2.45 3.36 3.98
C LEU A 74 2.51 4.89 3.96
N VAL A 75 1.39 5.57 4.21
CA VAL A 75 1.31 7.04 4.27
C VAL A 75 2.17 7.58 5.40
N ARG A 76 2.10 6.99 6.59
CA ARG A 76 2.93 7.44 7.72
C ARG A 76 4.42 7.20 7.50
N LEU A 77 4.80 6.09 6.88
CA LEU A 77 6.19 5.81 6.54
C LEU A 77 6.72 6.83 5.52
N ALA A 78 5.95 7.11 4.47
CA ALA A 78 6.35 8.07 3.45
C ALA A 78 6.47 9.49 4.01
N ASP A 79 5.52 9.89 4.85
CA ASP A 79 5.55 11.16 5.56
C ASP A 79 6.82 11.32 6.39
N LEU A 80 7.17 10.30 7.19
CA LEU A 80 8.38 10.31 8.01
C LEU A 80 9.67 10.39 7.17
N LEU A 81 9.65 9.82 5.96
CA LEU A 81 10.77 9.82 5.03
C LEU A 81 10.81 11.05 4.10
N GLY A 82 9.79 11.93 4.15
CA GLY A 82 9.68 13.06 3.23
C GLY A 82 9.43 12.65 1.77
N VAL A 83 8.75 11.53 1.55
CA VAL A 83 8.45 11.00 0.22
C VAL A 83 7.03 11.38 -0.20
N ASP A 84 6.89 12.03 -1.36
CA ASP A 84 5.60 12.20 -2.02
C ASP A 84 5.18 10.88 -2.69
N LEU A 85 4.24 10.16 -2.07
CA LEU A 85 3.77 8.85 -2.56
C LEU A 85 3.13 8.92 -3.94
N VAL A 86 2.35 9.97 -4.22
CA VAL A 86 1.63 10.08 -5.50
C VAL A 86 2.64 10.32 -6.61
N ARG A 87 3.60 11.23 -6.39
CA ARG A 87 4.68 11.45 -7.34
C ARG A 87 5.54 10.19 -7.52
N ALA A 88 5.91 9.51 -6.44
CA ALA A 88 6.69 8.28 -6.52
C ALA A 88 5.96 7.17 -7.32
N ALA A 89 4.63 7.08 -7.21
CA ALA A 89 3.82 6.17 -8.00
C ALA A 89 3.81 6.55 -9.49
N HIS A 90 3.66 7.84 -9.82
CA HIS A 90 3.74 8.32 -11.20
C HIS A 90 5.11 8.05 -11.82
N ASP A 91 6.20 8.42 -11.13
CA ASP A 91 7.57 8.17 -11.61
C ASP A 91 7.79 6.67 -11.89
N LYS A 92 7.19 5.78 -11.08
CA LYS A 92 7.28 4.33 -11.27
C LYS A 92 6.46 3.82 -12.46
N LEU A 93 5.30 4.41 -12.71
CA LEU A 93 4.48 4.11 -13.89
C LEU A 93 5.18 4.57 -15.17
N ASP A 94 5.78 5.75 -15.19
CA ASP A 94 6.54 6.27 -16.33
C ASP A 94 7.76 5.37 -16.67
N GLU A 95 8.43 4.81 -15.65
CA GLU A 95 9.46 3.78 -15.86
C GLU A 95 8.86 2.50 -16.46
N SER A 96 7.69 2.09 -15.97
CA SER A 96 7.02 0.86 -16.40
C SER A 96 6.52 0.96 -17.85
N GLU A 97 5.95 2.09 -18.24
CA GLU A 97 5.50 2.34 -19.62
C GLU A 97 6.65 2.26 -20.63
N ARG A 98 7.84 2.74 -20.26
CA ARG A 98 9.05 2.62 -21.10
C ARG A 98 9.55 1.18 -21.23
N ARG A 99 9.38 0.37 -20.19
CA ARG A 99 9.86 -1.03 -20.16
C ARG A 99 8.88 -2.02 -20.80
N TYR A 100 7.59 -1.78 -20.65
CA TYR A 100 6.52 -2.69 -21.05
C TYR A 100 5.76 -2.14 -22.25
N ASP A 101 6.42 -2.12 -23.41
CA ASP A 101 5.81 -1.71 -24.68
C ASP A 101 4.49 -2.47 -24.96
N PRO A 102 3.37 -1.79 -25.22
CA PRO A 102 2.08 -2.45 -25.47
C PRO A 102 2.07 -3.39 -26.68
N GLY A 103 2.91 -3.16 -27.69
CA GLY A 103 3.03 -4.04 -28.85
C GLY A 103 3.72 -5.37 -28.53
N LEU A 104 4.63 -5.38 -27.56
CA LEU A 104 5.41 -6.56 -27.17
C LEU A 104 4.85 -7.31 -25.95
N TYR A 105 4.13 -6.60 -25.06
CA TYR A 105 3.72 -7.12 -23.75
C TYR A 105 2.21 -7.28 -23.55
N ARG A 106 1.36 -6.91 -24.52
CA ARG A 106 -0.09 -7.14 -24.43
C ARG A 106 -0.41 -8.63 -24.19
N GLY A 107 -1.15 -8.92 -23.12
CA GLY A 107 -1.56 -10.29 -22.74
C GLY A 107 -0.41 -11.18 -22.26
N SER A 108 0.77 -10.63 -22.00
CA SER A 108 1.96 -11.38 -21.62
C SER A 108 2.36 -11.10 -20.17
N ALA A 109 2.56 -12.15 -19.38
CA ALA A 109 3.11 -12.07 -18.03
C ALA A 109 4.66 -12.03 -18.00
N ARG A 110 5.33 -11.96 -19.16
CA ARG A 110 6.80 -11.90 -19.23
C ARG A 110 7.31 -10.62 -18.57
N LYS A 111 8.38 -10.74 -17.77
CA LYS A 111 9.05 -9.61 -17.12
C LYS A 111 9.93 -8.87 -18.14
N ALA A 112 9.73 -7.56 -18.27
CA ALA A 112 10.65 -6.71 -19.04
C ALA A 112 11.98 -6.55 -18.30
N PRO A 113 13.12 -6.53 -19.02
CA PRO A 113 14.41 -6.23 -18.41
C PRO A 113 14.38 -4.85 -17.72
N PRO A 114 15.28 -4.61 -16.75
CA PRO A 114 15.52 -3.25 -16.26
C PRO A 114 15.99 -2.36 -17.43
N LEU A 115 15.69 -1.06 -17.35
CA LEU A 115 16.25 -0.06 -18.27
C LEU A 115 17.76 0.06 -18.11
#